data_AF-A0AAJ2E4E8-F1
#
_entry.id   AF-A0AAJ2E4E8-F1
#
_cell.length_a   1.000
_cell.length_b   1.000
_cell.length_c   1.000
_cell.angle_alpha   90.00
_cell.angle_beta   90.00
_cell.angle_gamma   90.00
#
_symmetry.space_group_name_H-M   'P 1'
#
loop_
_entity.id
_entity.type
_entity.pdbx_description
1 polymer ?
#
loop_
_entity_poly.entity_id
_entity_poly.type
_entity_poly.pdbx_seq_one_letter_code
_entity_poly.pdbx_strand_id
1 'polypeptide(L)'
;MNIESIGFPGMPQSPAVQWPAGSSAANQDFGTMLASGVVNVDRAVQTAQDAVTRFAIGDDTPPHQVMLALEDARLQLQFALQVRSKLVEGYQELMRMQI
;
A
#
# COMPACT_ATOMS: atom_id res chain seq x y z
N MET A 1 -6.67 -1.06 72.70
CA MET A 1 -7.19 -2.23 71.95
C MET A 1 -7.80 -1.68 70.67
N ASN A 2 -6.94 -1.36 69.70
CA ASN A 2 -7.33 -0.90 68.36
C ASN A 2 -6.89 -2.03 67.41
N ILE A 3 -7.84 -2.58 66.68
CA ILE A 3 -7.61 -3.61 65.66
C ILE A 3 -6.96 -2.96 64.43
N GLU A 4 -5.67 -3.18 64.26
CA GLU A 4 -4.95 -2.82 63.04
C GLU A 4 -5.56 -3.63 61.88
N SER A 5 -6.02 -2.91 60.86
CA SER A 5 -6.44 -3.45 59.58
C SER A 5 -5.33 -4.35 59.05
N ILE A 6 -5.61 -5.66 58.97
CA ILE A 6 -4.70 -6.62 58.34
C ILE A 6 -4.61 -6.23 56.86
N GLY A 7 -3.54 -5.50 56.53
CA GLY A 7 -3.13 -5.25 55.16
C GLY A 7 -2.76 -6.58 54.52
N PHE A 8 -3.57 -7.01 53.55
CA PHE A 8 -3.29 -8.20 52.77
C PHE A 8 -2.00 -7.98 51.95
N PRO A 9 -0.94 -8.77 52.16
CA PRO A 9 0.29 -8.63 51.41
C PRO A 9 0.11 -9.20 50.00
N GLY A 10 0.49 -8.40 49.00
CA GLY A 10 0.92 -8.86 47.68
C GLY A 10 -0.10 -9.64 46.85
N MET A 11 -1.06 -8.95 46.24
CA MET A 11 -1.68 -9.49 45.03
C MET A 11 -0.69 -9.31 43.86
N PRO A 12 -0.37 -10.37 43.09
CA PRO A 12 0.41 -10.22 41.87
C PRO A 12 -0.38 -9.31 40.93
N GLN A 13 0.20 -8.15 40.59
CA GLN A 13 -0.35 -7.28 39.57
C GLN A 13 -0.19 -8.02 38.25
N SER A 14 -1.32 -8.48 37.68
CA SER A 14 -1.35 -9.06 36.35
C SER A 14 -0.71 -8.09 35.37
N PRO A 15 0.17 -8.55 34.46
CA PRO A 15 0.75 -7.66 33.47
C PRO A 15 -0.39 -7.08 32.62
N ALA A 16 -0.53 -5.76 32.65
CA ALA A 16 -1.42 -5.06 31.75
C ALA A 16 -0.99 -5.42 30.33
N VAL A 17 -1.85 -6.15 29.61
CA VAL A 17 -1.67 -6.39 28.18
C VAL A 17 -1.84 -5.03 27.52
N GLN A 18 -0.72 -4.35 27.28
CA GLN A 18 -0.65 -3.21 26.39
C GLN A 18 -1.04 -3.73 25.01
N TRP A 19 -2.30 -3.55 24.66
CA TRP A 19 -2.71 -3.59 23.27
C TRP A 19 -1.89 -2.51 22.55
N PRO A 20 -1.22 -2.84 21.44
CA PRO A 20 -0.63 -1.81 20.62
C PRO A 20 -1.79 -0.88 20.23
N ALA A 21 -1.79 0.32 20.82
CA ALA A 21 -2.64 1.40 20.36
C ALA A 21 -2.35 1.49 18.87
N GLY A 22 -3.36 1.16 18.05
CA GLY A 22 -3.19 1.08 16.62
C GLY A 22 -2.53 2.36 16.19
N SER A 23 -1.28 2.26 15.74
CA SER A 23 -0.53 3.38 15.20
C SER A 23 -1.46 3.99 14.17
N SER A 24 -1.99 5.18 14.45
CA SER A 24 -2.81 5.91 13.50
C SER A 24 -1.97 5.93 12.25
N ALA A 25 -2.40 5.17 11.24
CA ALA A 25 -1.69 5.06 9.97
C ALA A 25 -1.43 6.51 9.58
N ALA A 26 -0.15 6.89 9.59
CA ALA A 26 0.26 8.26 9.35
C ALA A 26 -0.53 8.72 8.13
N ASN A 27 -1.24 9.84 8.30
CA ASN A 27 -2.23 10.40 7.40
C ASN A 27 -1.64 10.48 5.98
N GLN A 28 -1.64 9.38 5.24
CA GLN A 28 -1.05 9.33 3.92
C GLN A 28 -2.08 10.00 3.03
N ASP A 29 -1.78 11.24 2.67
CA ASP A 29 -2.60 11.99 1.74
C ASP A 29 -2.84 11.13 0.49
N PHE A 30 -4.10 11.05 0.08
CA PHE A 30 -4.49 10.31 -1.13
C PHE A 30 -3.64 10.73 -2.35
N GLY A 31 -3.27 12.00 -2.43
CA GLY A 31 -2.36 12.52 -3.47
C GLY A 31 -0.97 11.88 -3.42
N THR A 32 -0.42 11.63 -2.24
CA THR A 32 0.87 10.92 -2.05
C THR A 32 0.75 9.46 -2.45
N MET A 33 -0.36 8.79 -2.13
CA MET A 33 -0.62 7.42 -2.59
C MET A 33 -0.74 7.35 -4.11
N LEU A 34 -1.43 8.31 -4.74
CA LEU A 34 -1.57 8.39 -6.18
C LEU A 34 -0.22 8.65 -6.87
N ALA A 35 0.56 9.61 -6.37
CA ALA A 35 1.90 9.90 -6.89
C ALA A 35 2.82 8.68 -6.80
N SER A 36 2.78 7.98 -5.66
CA SER A 36 3.51 6.72 -5.47
C SER A 36 3.03 5.64 -6.45
N GLY A 37 1.72 5.57 -6.70
CA GLY A 37 1.13 4.65 -7.67
C GLY A 37 1.63 4.88 -9.10
N VAL A 38 1.74 6.13 -9.53
CA VAL A 38 2.29 6.47 -10.86
C VAL A 38 3.75 6.03 -10.98
N VAL A 39 4.57 6.28 -9.95
CA VAL A 39 5.96 5.83 -9.90
C VAL A 39 6.06 4.30 -9.94
N ASN A 40 5.12 3.59 -9.30
CA ASN A 40 5.09 2.14 -9.32
C ASN A 40 4.77 1.58 -10.72
N VAL A 41 3.82 2.19 -11.43
CA VAL A 41 3.48 1.80 -12.81
C VAL A 41 4.67 2.02 -13.75
N ASP A 42 5.36 3.15 -13.64
CA ASP A 42 6.58 3.44 -14.40
C ASP A 42 7.66 2.37 -14.12
N ARG A 43 7.88 2.03 -12.85
CA ARG A 43 8.83 0.97 -12.46
C ARG A 43 8.43 -0.39 -13.04
N ALA A 44 7.16 -0.76 -13.02
CA ALA A 44 6.69 -2.03 -13.58
C ALA A 44 6.92 -2.10 -15.10
N VAL A 45 6.63 -1.01 -15.81
CA VAL A 45 6.88 -0.88 -17.25
C VAL A 45 8.37 -0.96 -17.58
N GLN A 46 9.24 -0.35 -16.77
CA GLN A 46 10.70 -0.47 -16.93
C GLN A 46 11.20 -1.89 -16.64
N THR A 47 10.65 -2.54 -15.61
CA THR A 47 11.02 -3.91 -15.22
C THR A 47 10.66 -4.90 -16.33
N ALA A 48 9.47 -4.76 -16.93
CA ALA A 48 9.06 -5.57 -18.07
C ALA A 48 9.99 -5.35 -19.28
N GLN A 49 10.39 -4.11 -19.57
CA GLN A 49 11.32 -3.81 -20.67
C GLN A 49 12.72 -4.40 -20.43
N ASP A 50 13.24 -4.30 -19.22
CA ASP A 50 14.53 -4.89 -18.84
C ASP A 50 14.48 -6.42 -18.94
N ALA A 51 13.41 -7.06 -18.46
CA ALA A 51 13.21 -8.50 -18.58
C ALA A 51 13.16 -8.96 -20.05
N VAL A 52 12.44 -8.23 -20.91
CA VAL A 52 12.41 -8.49 -22.36
C VAL A 52 13.78 -8.31 -22.99
N THR A 53 14.50 -7.26 -22.61
CA THR A 53 15.85 -6.95 -23.14
C THR A 53 16.84 -8.04 -22.76
N ARG A 54 16.86 -8.48 -21.48
CA ARG A 54 17.72 -9.56 -20.99
C ARG A 54 17.44 -10.89 -21.68
N PHE A 55 16.17 -11.21 -21.88
CA PHE A 55 15.79 -12.38 -22.66
C PHE A 55 16.25 -12.28 -24.12
N ALA A 56 16.12 -11.11 -24.75
CA ALA A 56 16.51 -10.91 -26.15
C ALA A 56 18.04 -10.98 -26.38
N ILE A 57 18.86 -10.61 -25.39
CA ILE A 57 20.33 -10.73 -25.46
C ILE A 57 20.84 -12.15 -25.14
N GLY A 58 19.94 -13.11 -24.88
CA GLY A 58 20.30 -14.50 -24.61
C GLY A 58 20.76 -14.76 -23.18
N ASP A 59 20.43 -13.88 -22.24
CA ASP A 59 20.60 -14.14 -20.82
C ASP A 59 19.66 -15.30 -20.41
N ASP A 60 20.06 -16.14 -19.45
CA ASP A 60 19.33 -17.36 -19.02
C ASP A 60 18.10 -16.98 -18.16
N THR A 61 17.38 -15.95 -18.58
CA THR A 61 16.15 -15.49 -17.94
C THR A 61 15.03 -16.43 -18.35
N PRO A 62 14.38 -17.14 -17.41
CA PRO A 62 13.33 -18.06 -17.76
C PRO A 62 12.18 -17.30 -18.46
N PRO A 63 11.68 -17.77 -19.61
CA PRO A 63 10.71 -17.04 -20.42
C PRO A 63 9.40 -16.73 -19.67
N HIS A 64 9.06 -17.55 -18.67
CA HIS A 64 7.90 -17.30 -17.81
C HIS A 64 8.04 -16.05 -16.94
N GLN A 65 9.25 -15.67 -16.52
CA GLN A 65 9.47 -14.45 -15.73
C GLN A 65 9.24 -13.19 -16.56
N VAL A 66 9.65 -13.23 -17.83
CA VAL A 66 9.38 -12.15 -18.80
C VAL A 66 7.88 -11.99 -19.02
N MET A 67 7.17 -13.10 -19.22
CA MET A 67 5.71 -13.09 -19.39
C MET A 67 5.00 -12.57 -18.14
N LEU A 68 5.43 -12.98 -16.94
CA LEU A 68 4.88 -12.48 -15.68
C LEU A 68 5.12 -10.98 -15.51
N ALA A 69 6.35 -10.50 -15.77
CA ALA A 69 6.67 -9.08 -15.67
C ALA A 69 5.83 -8.25 -16.65
N LEU A 70 5.63 -8.76 -17.86
CA LEU A 70 4.82 -8.09 -18.88
C LEU A 70 3.33 -8.04 -18.49
N GLU A 71 2.78 -9.14 -17.96
CA GLU A 71 1.38 -9.20 -17.53
C GLU A 71 1.13 -8.32 -16.30
N ASP A 72 2.06 -8.31 -15.34
CA ASP A 72 1.99 -7.42 -14.16
C ASP A 72 2.01 -5.94 -14.58
N ALA A 73 2.96 -5.55 -15.44
CA ALA A 73 3.02 -4.18 -15.97
C ALA A 73 1.73 -3.80 -16.72
N ARG A 74 1.17 -4.72 -17.51
CA ARG A 74 -0.09 -4.53 -18.21
C ARG A 74 -1.27 -4.33 -17.25
N LEU A 75 -1.37 -5.12 -16.18
CA LEU A 75 -2.44 -5.02 -15.21
C LEU A 75 -2.36 -3.69 -14.43
N GLN A 76 -1.15 -3.33 -13.97
CA GLN A 76 -0.91 -2.08 -13.26
C GLN A 76 -1.24 -0.85 -14.12
N LEU A 77 -0.87 -0.87 -15.41
CA LEU A 77 -1.20 0.20 -16.34
C LEU A 77 -2.71 0.33 -16.54
N GLN A 78 -3.43 -0.79 -16.74
CA GLN A 78 -4.88 -0.78 -16.87
C GLN A 78 -5.56 -0.18 -15.63
N PHE A 79 -5.11 -0.58 -14.44
CA PHE A 79 -5.60 -0.02 -13.19
C PHE A 79 -5.34 1.48 -13.09
N ALA A 80 -4.13 1.94 -13.44
CA ALA A 80 -3.78 3.35 -13.43
C ALA A 80 -4.65 4.19 -14.38
N LEU A 81 -4.97 3.66 -15.56
CA LEU A 81 -5.89 4.29 -16.51
C LEU A 81 -7.31 4.39 -15.94
N GLN A 82 -7.80 3.36 -15.23
CA GLN A 82 -9.10 3.41 -14.57
C GLN A 82 -9.13 4.47 -13.48
N VAL A 83 -8.10 4.54 -12.63
CA VAL A 83 -7.99 5.58 -11.59
C VAL A 83 -7.96 6.97 -12.23
N ARG A 84 -7.16 7.18 -13.29
CA ARG A 84 -7.12 8.44 -14.05
C ARG A 84 -8.51 8.83 -14.55
N SER A 85 -9.22 7.90 -15.19
CA SER A 85 -10.57 8.16 -15.69
C SER A 85 -11.53 8.56 -14.56
N LYS A 86 -11.50 7.85 -13.43
CA LYS A 86 -12.35 8.16 -12.28
C LYS A 86 -12.04 9.51 -11.64
N LEU A 87 -10.78 9.92 -11.60
CA LEU A 87 -10.39 11.25 -11.13
C LEU A 87 -10.91 12.35 -12.05
N VAL A 88 -10.81 12.15 -13.37
CA VAL A 88 -11.34 13.09 -14.36
C VAL A 88 -12.86 13.17 -14.30
N GLU A 89 -13.56 12.03 -14.19
CA GLU A 89 -15.01 11.96 -14.01
C GLU A 89 -15.45 12.69 -12.72
N GLY A 90 -14.78 12.45 -11.60
CA GLY A 90 -15.08 13.11 -10.32
C GLY A 90 -14.86 14.62 -10.38
N TYR A 91 -13.79 15.07 -11.05
CA TYR A 91 -13.56 16.50 -11.28
C TYR A 91 -14.66 17.14 -12.15
N GLN A 92 -15.07 16.45 -13.23
CA GLN A 92 -16.17 16.92 -14.09
C GLN A 92 -17.51 16.98 -13.33
N GLU A 93 -17.80 16.03 -12.46
CA GLU A 93 -19.01 16.03 -11.65
C GLU A 93 -19.07 17.23 -10.69
N LEU A 94 -17.96 17.53 -10.02
CA LEU A 94 -17.86 18.71 -9.14
C LEU A 94 -18.14 20.02 -9.90
N MET A 95 -17.70 20.14 -11.15
CA MET A 95 -18.00 21.30 -11.99
C MET A 95 -19.48 21.38 -12.38
N ARG A 96 -20.13 20.24 -12.64
CA ARG A 96 -21.56 20.20 -12.99
C ARG A 96 -22.47 20.58 -11.83
N MET A 97 -22.04 20.40 -10.58
CA MET A 97 -22.81 20.83 -9.41
C MET A 97 -22.83 22.35 -9.18
N GLN A 98 -21.93 23.12 -9.80
CA GLN A 98 -21.79 24.56 -9.56
C GLN A 98 -22.64 25.44 -10.49
N ILE A 99 -23.56 24.86 -11.25
CA ILE A 99 -24.55 25.57 -12.09
C ILE A 99 -25.95 25.44 -11.51
#